data_AF-A0A967HWB0-F1
#
_entry.id   AF-A0A967HWB0-F1
#
_cell.length_a   1.000
_cell.length_b   1.000
_cell.length_c   1.000
_cell.angle_alpha   90.00
_cell.angle_beta   90.00
_cell.angle_gamma   90.00
#
_symmetry.space_group_name_H-M   'P 1'
#
loop_
_entity.id
_entity.type
_entity.pdbx_description
1 polymer ?
#
loop_
_entity_poly.entity_id
_entity_poly.type
_entity_poly.pdbx_seq_one_letter_code
_entity_poly.pdbx_strand_id
1 'polypeptide(L)'
;MNNSSWKNTVELAGIAAVVAGLIFVGLELRQSHEIARGSHYQDRSRFAFDYFIEMSEKEPFQKEQAERIRRFYDSGRWDVNDLNDRERQRLEHGTDEEVTLWYIRAEINLQLQQNFHYQYQLGLSEDQSWESQRVRLRGVLSSSIARQMILVDSNRWRESFVQVAREIIASRESNTD
;
A
#
# COMPACT_ATOMS: atom_id res chain seq x y z
N MET A 1 -62.82 -2.83 -20.68
CA MET A 1 -61.44 -2.56 -20.21
C MET A 1 -60.57 -2.34 -21.43
N ASN A 2 -59.86 -1.21 -21.46
CA ASN A 2 -59.30 -0.64 -22.69
C ASN A 2 -58.02 -1.38 -23.12
N ASN A 3 -58.11 -2.21 -24.16
CA ASN A 3 -57.02 -3.09 -24.64
C ASN A 3 -55.73 -2.33 -25.04
N SER A 4 -55.81 -1.03 -25.34
CA SER A 4 -54.63 -0.21 -25.64
C SER A 4 -53.80 0.11 -24.39
N SER A 5 -54.44 0.40 -23.25
CA SER A 5 -53.77 0.73 -21.99
C SER A 5 -52.96 -0.45 -21.43
N TRP A 6 -53.47 -1.67 -21.61
CA TRP A 6 -52.81 -2.89 -21.15
C TRP A 6 -51.57 -3.22 -22.00
N LYS A 7 -51.68 -3.10 -23.34
CA LYS A 7 -50.53 -3.25 -24.24
C LYS A 7 -49.41 -2.25 -23.94
N ASN A 8 -49.76 -0.97 -23.76
CA ASN A 8 -48.77 0.06 -23.43
C ASN A 8 -48.07 -0.20 -22.08
N THR A 9 -48.79 -0.75 -21.10
CA THR A 9 -48.22 -1.09 -19.79
C THR A 9 -47.24 -2.26 -19.91
N VAL A 10 -47.58 -3.28 -20.68
CA VAL A 10 -46.71 -4.45 -20.91
C VAL A 10 -45.47 -4.07 -21.72
N GLU A 11 -45.62 -3.20 -22.72
CA GLU A 11 -44.50 -2.70 -23.52
C GLU A 11 -43.53 -1.85 -22.69
N LEU A 12 -44.06 -0.94 -21.86
CA LEU A 12 -43.25 -0.15 -20.94
C LEU A 12 -42.52 -1.04 -19.92
N ALA A 13 -43.20 -2.07 -19.39
CA ALA A 13 -42.57 -3.04 -18.49
C ALA A 13 -41.46 -3.84 -19.19
N GLY A 14 -41.64 -4.18 -20.47
CA GLY A 14 -40.60 -4.85 -21.28
C GLY A 14 -39.36 -3.99 -21.48
N ILE A 15 -39.54 -2.72 -21.86
CA ILE A 15 -38.42 -1.77 -22.01
C ILE A 15 -37.73 -1.55 -20.65
N ALA A 16 -38.50 -1.39 -19.57
CA ALA A 16 -37.96 -1.24 -18.22
C ALA A 16 -37.15 -2.48 -17.79
N ALA A 17 -37.61 -3.69 -18.13
CA ALA A 17 -36.88 -4.93 -17.83
C ALA A 17 -35.55 -5.01 -18.61
N VAL A 18 -35.52 -4.60 -19.88
CA VAL A 18 -34.29 -4.54 -20.69
C VAL A 18 -33.31 -3.52 -20.10
N VAL A 19 -33.79 -2.32 -19.73
CA VAL A 19 -32.96 -1.27 -19.12
C VAL A 19 -32.41 -1.73 -17.77
N ALA A 20 -33.23 -2.35 -16.92
CA ALA A 20 -32.78 -2.91 -15.65
C ALA A 20 -31.72 -4.00 -15.84
N GLY A 21 -31.88 -4.86 -16.85
CA GLY A 21 -30.87 -5.87 -17.21
C GLY A 21 -29.54 -5.26 -17.65
N LEU A 22 -29.58 -4.19 -18.46
CA LEU A 22 -28.37 -3.49 -18.90
C LEU A 22 -27.65 -2.79 -17.74
N ILE A 23 -28.40 -2.18 -16.81
CA ILE A 23 -27.82 -1.58 -15.59
C ILE A 23 -27.17 -2.66 -14.73
N PHE A 24 -27.85 -3.79 -14.52
CA PHE A 24 -27.32 -4.91 -13.73
C PHE A 24 -25.99 -5.44 -14.30
N VAL A 25 -25.95 -5.70 -15.61
CA VAL A 25 -24.72 -6.15 -16.30
C VAL A 25 -23.62 -5.08 -16.22
N GLY A 26 -23.96 -3.81 -16.38
CA GLY A 26 -23.00 -2.70 -16.26
C GLY A 26 -22.35 -2.63 -14.88
N LEU A 27 -23.12 -2.88 -13.82
CA LEU A 27 -22.61 -2.94 -12.45
C LEU A 27 -21.70 -4.16 -12.23
N GLU A 28 -22.08 -5.32 -12.75
CA GLU A 28 -21.29 -6.56 -12.63
C GLU A 28 -19.94 -6.47 -13.36
N LEU A 29 -19.93 -5.88 -14.56
CA LEU A 29 -18.70 -5.64 -15.33
C LEU A 29 -17.76 -4.69 -14.61
N ARG A 30 -18.30 -3.63 -13.99
CA ARG A 30 -17.51 -2.69 -13.19
C ARG A 30 -16.88 -3.38 -11.99
N GLN A 31 -17.65 -4.15 -11.24
CA GLN A 31 -17.16 -4.89 -10.08
C GLN A 31 -16.06 -5.89 -10.48
N SER A 32 -16.27 -6.64 -11.56
CA SER A 32 -15.29 -7.60 -12.08
C SER A 32 -14.00 -6.90 -12.52
N HIS A 33 -14.10 -5.73 -13.14
CA HIS A 33 -12.94 -4.92 -13.50
C HIS A 33 -12.17 -4.41 -12.27
N GLU A 34 -12.86 -3.96 -11.22
CA GLU A 34 -12.23 -3.48 -9.98
C GLU A 34 -11.51 -4.63 -9.24
N ILE A 35 -12.11 -5.82 -9.18
CA ILE A 35 -11.49 -7.04 -8.63
C ILE A 35 -10.26 -7.43 -9.44
N ALA A 36 -10.37 -7.48 -10.78
CA ALA A 36 -9.25 -7.82 -11.65
C ALA A 36 -8.07 -6.85 -11.47
N ARG A 37 -8.36 -5.55 -11.33
CA ARG A 37 -7.32 -4.53 -11.07
C ARG A 37 -6.64 -4.72 -9.71
N GLY A 38 -7.39 -5.10 -8.67
CA GLY A 38 -6.85 -5.47 -7.36
C GLY A 38 -5.95 -6.69 -7.43
N SER A 39 -6.40 -7.76 -8.11
CA SER A 39 -5.64 -9.00 -8.30
C SER A 39 -4.32 -8.77 -9.03
N HIS A 40 -4.34 -8.05 -10.16
CA HIS A 40 -3.11 -7.73 -10.88
C HIS A 40 -2.11 -6.93 -10.02
N TYR A 41 -2.60 -6.05 -9.15
CA TYR A 41 -1.74 -5.30 -8.25
C TYR A 41 -1.11 -6.20 -7.17
N GLN A 42 -1.89 -7.16 -6.65
CA GLN A 42 -1.40 -8.17 -5.71
C GLN A 42 -0.32 -9.06 -6.35
N ASP A 43 -0.52 -9.50 -7.59
CA ASP A 43 0.46 -10.32 -8.32
C ASP A 43 1.78 -9.57 -8.54
N ARG A 44 1.71 -8.29 -8.93
CA ARG A 44 2.91 -7.44 -9.06
C ARG A 44 3.64 -7.25 -7.73
N SER A 45 2.89 -7.10 -6.64
CA SER A 45 3.49 -6.98 -5.30
C SER A 45 4.19 -8.28 -4.89
N ARG A 46 3.57 -9.44 -5.17
CA ARG A 46 4.15 -10.76 -4.90
C ARG A 46 5.44 -10.99 -5.68
N PHE A 47 5.44 -10.69 -6.97
CA PHE A 47 6.65 -10.79 -7.80
C PHE A 47 7.79 -9.92 -7.26
N ALA A 48 7.48 -8.68 -6.85
CA ALA A 48 8.48 -7.80 -6.25
C ALA A 48 9.06 -8.37 -4.94
N PHE A 49 8.23 -9.00 -4.10
CA PHE A 49 8.69 -9.64 -2.87
C PHE A 49 9.60 -10.84 -3.13
N ASP A 50 9.20 -11.72 -4.05
CA ASP A 50 9.99 -12.88 -4.40
C ASP A 50 11.36 -12.45 -4.94
N TYR A 51 11.40 -11.42 -5.80
CA TYR A 51 12.64 -10.80 -6.27
C TYR A 51 13.49 -10.23 -5.13
N PHE A 52 12.91 -9.47 -4.20
CA PHE A 52 13.68 -8.90 -3.09
C PHE A 52 14.24 -9.96 -2.16
N ILE A 53 13.48 -11.02 -1.87
CA ILE A 53 13.93 -12.14 -1.04
C ILE A 53 15.10 -12.85 -1.73
N GLU A 54 14.96 -13.22 -3.00
CA GLU A 54 16.01 -13.89 -3.75
C GLU A 54 17.29 -13.04 -3.83
N MET A 55 17.15 -11.74 -4.14
CA MET A 55 18.29 -10.84 -4.23
C MET A 55 18.94 -10.58 -2.87
N SER A 56 18.16 -10.60 -1.78
CA SER A 56 18.68 -10.39 -0.43
C SER A 56 19.68 -11.45 0.02
N GLU A 57 19.70 -12.62 -0.62
CA GLU A 57 20.68 -13.69 -0.36
C GLU A 57 21.99 -13.50 -1.14
N LYS A 58 22.07 -12.50 -2.02
CA LYS A 58 23.25 -12.27 -2.87
C LYS A 58 24.17 -11.22 -2.25
N GLU A 59 25.37 -11.64 -1.86
CA GLU A 59 26.42 -10.76 -1.30
C GLU A 59 26.64 -9.45 -2.08
N PRO A 60 26.76 -9.43 -3.43
CA PRO A 60 26.94 -8.17 -4.16
C PRO A 60 25.77 -7.20 -3.98
N PHE A 61 24.54 -7.72 -3.94
CA PHE A 61 23.34 -6.92 -3.73
C PHE A 61 23.27 -6.42 -2.29
N GLN A 62 23.56 -7.26 -1.30
CA GLN A 62 23.62 -6.84 0.10
C GLN A 62 24.59 -5.68 0.30
N LYS A 63 25.80 -5.79 -0.26
CA LYS A 63 26.80 -4.74 -0.19
C LYS A 63 26.31 -3.44 -0.82
N GLU A 64 25.80 -3.49 -2.05
CA GLU A 64 25.31 -2.31 -2.76
C GLU A 64 24.17 -1.61 -2.00
N GLN A 65 23.20 -2.39 -1.51
CA GLN A 65 22.06 -1.87 -0.77
C GLN A 65 22.48 -1.25 0.56
N ALA A 66 23.32 -1.95 1.34
CA ALA A 66 23.83 -1.45 2.61
C ALA A 66 24.62 -0.16 2.43
N GLU A 67 25.52 -0.09 1.44
CA GLU A 67 26.24 1.13 1.12
C GLU A 67 25.30 2.27 0.71
N ARG A 68 24.26 2.00 -0.08
CA ARG A 68 23.28 3.04 -0.44
C ARG A 68 22.58 3.60 0.79
N ILE A 69 22.18 2.75 1.73
CA ILE A 69 21.49 3.14 2.97
C ILE A 69 22.43 3.95 3.87
N ARG A 70 23.69 3.50 4.06
CA ARG A 70 24.69 4.24 4.84
C ARG A 70 25.01 5.59 4.20
N ARG A 71 25.21 5.66 2.88
CA ARG A 71 25.38 6.94 2.16
C ARG A 71 24.18 7.87 2.33
N PHE A 72 22.97 7.32 2.38
CA PHE A 72 21.77 8.11 2.63
C PHE A 72 21.77 8.69 4.06
N TYR A 73 22.11 7.88 5.06
CA TYR A 73 22.35 8.33 6.44
C TYR A 73 23.43 9.43 6.51
N ASP A 74 24.61 9.18 5.94
CA ASP A 74 25.76 10.10 5.96
C ASP A 74 25.48 11.42 5.23
N SER A 75 24.54 11.43 4.27
CA SER A 75 24.15 12.64 3.54
C SER A 75 23.41 13.67 4.38
N GLY A 76 23.00 13.33 5.61
CA GLY A 76 22.23 14.21 6.49
C GLY A 76 20.77 14.42 6.06
N ARG A 77 20.31 13.71 5.01
CA ARG A 77 18.90 13.72 4.57
C ARG A 77 17.99 12.89 5.47
N TRP A 78 18.56 11.96 6.22
CA TRP A 78 17.86 11.23 7.27
C TRP A 78 17.91 12.03 8.55
N ASP A 79 16.75 12.32 9.15
CA ASP A 79 16.70 12.89 10.50
C ASP A 79 17.31 11.91 11.52
N VAL A 80 18.50 12.24 12.02
CA VAL A 80 19.24 11.40 12.96
C VAL A 80 18.58 11.26 14.32
N ASN A 81 17.64 12.15 14.67
CA ASN A 81 16.85 12.05 15.90
C ASN A 81 15.74 11.00 15.78
N ASP A 82 15.42 10.61 14.55
CA ASP A 82 14.41 9.59 14.24
C ASP A 82 14.91 8.16 14.56
N LEU A 83 16.23 7.98 14.67
CA LEU A 83 16.88 6.70 14.93
C LEU A 83 16.91 6.38 16.42
N ASN A 84 16.49 5.17 16.79
CA ASN A 84 16.81 4.61 18.10
C ASN A 84 18.25 4.06 18.14
N ASP A 85 18.78 3.82 19.34
CA ASP A 85 20.16 3.36 19.55
C ASP A 85 20.49 2.08 18.78
N ARG A 86 19.52 1.15 18.67
CA ARG A 86 19.71 -0.10 17.93
C ARG A 86 19.80 0.12 16.42
N GLU A 87 19.01 1.05 15.90
CA GLU A 87 19.05 1.40 14.48
C GLU A 87 20.34 2.15 14.15
N ARG A 88 20.79 3.05 15.02
CA ARG A 88 22.09 3.72 14.90
C ARG A 88 23.24 2.72 14.90
N GLN A 89 23.27 1.82 15.88
CA GLN A 89 24.28 0.76 15.96
C GLN A 89 24.27 -0.13 14.71
N ARG A 90 23.10 -0.45 14.16
CA ARG A 90 22.99 -1.23 12.91
C ARG A 90 23.60 -0.49 11.73
N LEU A 91 23.38 0.81 11.60
CA LEU A 91 23.95 1.61 10.51
C LEU A 91 25.47 1.72 10.62
N GLU A 92 25.98 1.97 11.82
CA GLU A 92 27.40 2.24 12.08
C GLU A 92 28.26 0.98 12.13
N HIS A 93 27.71 -0.13 12.63
CA HIS A 93 28.48 -1.33 12.95
C HIS A 93 27.84 -2.65 12.46
N GLY A 94 26.61 -2.61 11.96
CA GLY A 94 25.93 -3.80 11.45
C GLY A 94 26.53 -4.30 10.14
N THR A 95 26.36 -5.60 9.88
CA THR A 95 26.81 -6.21 8.62
C THR A 95 26.00 -5.70 7.43
N ASP A 96 26.52 -5.87 6.21
CA ASP A 96 25.80 -5.48 4.99
C ASP A 96 24.47 -6.23 4.85
N GLU A 97 24.46 -7.51 5.22
CA GLU A 97 23.24 -8.33 5.31
C GLU A 97 22.23 -7.72 6.30
N GLU A 98 22.65 -7.39 7.52
CA GLU A 98 21.75 -6.85 8.55
C GLU A 98 21.09 -5.52 8.13
N VAL A 99 21.89 -4.62 7.56
CA VAL A 99 21.40 -3.33 7.04
C VAL A 99 20.44 -3.55 5.86
N THR A 100 20.79 -4.46 4.96
CA THR A 100 19.98 -4.79 3.78
C THR A 100 18.64 -5.41 4.17
N LEU A 101 18.64 -6.40 5.06
CA LEU A 101 17.42 -7.06 5.52
C LEU A 101 16.51 -6.11 6.28
N TRP A 102 17.07 -5.16 7.05
CA TRP A 102 16.29 -4.12 7.71
C TRP A 102 15.55 -3.23 6.69
N TYR A 103 16.23 -2.79 5.64
CA TYR A 103 15.62 -2.03 4.55
C TYR A 103 14.57 -2.84 3.79
N ILE A 104 14.91 -4.06 3.36
CA ILE A 104 14.00 -4.90 2.57
C ILE A 104 12.74 -5.23 3.36
N ARG A 105 12.86 -5.50 4.66
CA ARG A 105 11.70 -5.73 5.53
C ARG A 105 10.79 -4.50 5.57
N ALA A 106 11.35 -3.30 5.69
CA ALA A 106 10.56 -2.06 5.68
C ALA A 106 9.86 -1.86 4.33
N GLU A 107 10.58 -2.04 3.22
CA GLU A 107 10.05 -1.94 1.86
C GLU A 107 8.89 -2.91 1.64
N ILE A 108 9.06 -4.20 1.98
CA ILE A 108 8.02 -5.22 1.83
C ILE A 108 6.77 -4.86 2.66
N ASN A 109 6.97 -4.46 3.92
CA ASN A 109 5.86 -4.10 4.78
C ASN A 109 5.10 -2.86 4.26
N LEU A 110 5.81 -1.83 3.80
CA LEU A 110 5.17 -0.64 3.22
C LEU A 110 4.41 -0.99 1.93
N GLN A 111 4.97 -1.83 1.06
CA GLN A 111 4.28 -2.29 -0.16
C GLN A 111 3.01 -3.09 0.17
N LEU A 112 3.05 -3.97 1.19
CA LEU A 112 1.86 -4.68 1.67
C LEU A 112 0.79 -3.70 2.18
N GLN A 113 1.19 -2.72 3.00
CA GLN A 113 0.26 -1.73 3.54
C GLN A 113 -0.33 -0.83 2.44
N GLN A 114 0.48 -0.44 1.45
CA GLN A 114 -0.01 0.28 0.26
C GLN A 114 -1.00 -0.57 -0.55
N ASN A 115 -0.82 -1.89 -0.61
CA ASN A 115 -1.76 -2.78 -1.27
C ASN A 115 -3.10 -2.83 -0.52
N PHE A 116 -3.07 -3.05 0.79
CA PHE A 116 -4.28 -3.04 1.62
C PHE A 116 -5.04 -1.72 1.52
N HIS A 117 -4.33 -0.58 1.59
CA HIS A 117 -4.95 0.73 1.41
C HIS A 117 -5.65 0.85 0.05
N TYR A 118 -5.02 0.36 -1.01
CA TYR A 118 -5.61 0.42 -2.34
C TYR A 118 -6.82 -0.49 -2.51
N GLN A 119 -6.83 -1.67 -1.91
CA GLN A 119 -8.01 -2.54 -1.88
C GLN A 119 -9.17 -1.87 -1.14
N TYR A 120 -8.87 -1.16 -0.03
CA TYR A 120 -9.85 -0.34 0.67
C TYR A 120 -10.41 0.77 -0.23
N GLN A 121 -9.56 1.50 -0.96
CA GLN A 121 -10.02 2.53 -1.92
C GLN A 121 -10.89 1.98 -3.06
N LEU A 122 -10.74 0.70 -3.41
CA LEU A 122 -11.58 0.02 -4.39
C LEU A 122 -12.89 -0.53 -3.80
N GLY A 123 -13.14 -0.36 -2.49
CA GLY A 123 -14.31 -0.94 -1.81
C GLY A 123 -14.24 -2.46 -1.64
N LEU A 124 -13.03 -3.04 -1.76
CA LEU A 124 -12.80 -4.49 -1.62
C LEU A 124 -12.46 -4.90 -0.17
N SER A 125 -12.38 -3.92 0.74
CA SER A 125 -12.14 -4.13 2.17
C SER A 125 -13.11 -3.27 2.97
N GLU A 126 -13.58 -3.81 4.09
CA GLU A 126 -14.45 -3.09 5.04
C GLU A 126 -13.67 -2.06 5.87
N ASP A 127 -14.37 -1.06 6.40
CA ASP A 127 -13.79 0.00 7.26
C ASP A 127 -13.09 -0.58 8.49
N GLN A 128 -13.70 -1.55 9.18
CA GLN A 128 -13.10 -2.19 10.35
C GLN A 128 -11.77 -2.91 10.01
N SER A 129 -11.73 -3.55 8.83
CA SER A 129 -10.51 -4.21 8.34
C SER A 129 -9.43 -3.17 8.04
N TRP A 130 -9.81 -2.04 7.44
CA TRP A 130 -8.88 -0.94 7.18
C TRP A 130 -8.33 -0.32 8.46
N GLU A 131 -9.16 -0.06 9.47
CA GLU A 131 -8.70 0.47 10.76
C GLU A 131 -7.70 -0.47 11.45
N SER A 132 -7.92 -1.79 11.34
CA SER A 132 -6.97 -2.79 11.82
C SER A 132 -5.62 -2.72 11.06
N GLN A 133 -5.65 -2.46 9.75
CA GLN A 133 -4.44 -2.24 8.95
C GLN A 133 -3.76 -0.92 9.30
N ARG A 134 -4.49 0.16 9.62
CA ARG A 134 -3.90 1.42 10.11
C ARG A 134 -3.11 1.22 11.39
N VAL A 135 -3.60 0.39 12.32
CA VAL A 135 -2.83 0.01 13.52
C VAL A 135 -1.54 -0.72 13.16
N ARG A 136 -1.59 -1.65 12.20
CA ARG A 136 -0.38 -2.34 11.71
C ARG A 136 0.58 -1.39 11.02
N LEU A 137 0.09 -0.48 10.18
CA LEU A 137 0.87 0.56 9.52
C LEU A 137 1.56 1.46 10.54
N ARG A 138 0.89 1.83 11.64
CA ARG A 138 1.54 2.55 12.75
C ARG A 138 2.72 1.76 13.33
N GLY A 139 2.58 0.45 13.48
CA GLY A 139 3.68 -0.44 13.87
C GLY A 139 4.81 -0.50 12.84
N VAL A 140 4.49 -0.58 11.55
CA VAL A 140 5.52 -0.53 10.48
C VAL A 140 6.27 0.80 10.52
N LEU A 141 5.53 1.90 10.65
CA LEU A 141 6.06 3.25 10.78
C LEU A 141 6.72 3.51 12.14
N SER A 142 6.82 2.53 13.03
CA SER A 142 7.70 2.62 14.20
C SER A 142 9.17 2.50 13.82
N SER A 143 9.47 1.87 12.68
CA SER A 143 10.80 1.78 12.08
C SER A 143 11.19 3.10 11.42
N SER A 144 12.35 3.66 11.77
CA SER A 144 12.82 4.93 11.19
C SER A 144 13.04 4.84 9.68
N ILE A 145 13.65 3.76 9.19
CA ILE A 145 13.84 3.57 7.74
C ILE A 145 12.51 3.56 6.98
N ALA A 146 11.44 3.01 7.58
CA ALA A 146 10.11 3.01 6.96
C ALA A 146 9.53 4.43 6.88
N ARG A 147 9.72 5.25 7.92
CA ARG A 147 9.34 6.67 7.88
C ARG A 147 10.14 7.43 6.83
N GLN A 148 11.45 7.23 6.76
CA GLN A 148 12.29 7.90 5.76
C GLN A 148 11.92 7.55 4.33
N MET A 149 11.57 6.29 4.05
CA MET A 149 11.06 5.89 2.73
C MET A 149 9.80 6.67 2.33
N ILE A 150 8.93 7.02 3.28
CA ILE A 150 7.71 7.81 3.03
C ILE A 150 8.02 9.30 2.92
N LEU A 151 8.91 9.82 3.78
CA LEU A 151 9.18 11.26 3.89
C LEU A 151 10.10 11.74 2.77
N VAL A 152 11.14 10.97 2.44
CA VAL A 152 12.20 11.39 1.50
C VAL A 152 11.99 10.80 0.11
N ASP A 153 11.54 9.54 0.03
CA ASP A 153 11.33 8.84 -1.24
C ASP A 153 9.83 8.74 -1.60
N SER A 154 9.04 9.77 -1.28
CA SER A 154 7.57 9.77 -1.43
C SER A 154 7.08 9.43 -2.83
N ASN A 155 7.85 9.78 -3.87
CA ASN A 155 7.48 9.58 -5.28
C ASN A 155 7.38 8.10 -5.69
N ARG A 156 7.93 7.17 -4.89
CA ARG A 156 7.83 5.72 -5.14
C ARG A 156 6.50 5.13 -4.70
N TRP A 157 5.74 5.88 -3.90
CA TRP A 157 4.51 5.44 -3.28
C TRP A 157 3.32 6.15 -3.89
N ARG A 158 2.13 5.55 -3.76
CA ARG A 158 0.89 6.21 -4.18
C ARG A 158 0.64 7.42 -3.29
N GLU A 159 0.32 8.55 -3.90
CA GLU A 159 0.08 9.80 -3.17
C GLU A 159 -0.97 9.64 -2.06
N SER A 160 -2.07 8.94 -2.34
CA SER A 160 -3.11 8.65 -1.33
C SER A 160 -2.57 7.86 -0.14
N PHE A 161 -1.65 6.93 -0.36
CA PHE A 161 -1.01 6.16 0.71
C PHE A 161 0.00 7.01 1.49
N VAL A 162 0.77 7.86 0.80
CA VAL A 162 1.70 8.81 1.43
C VAL A 162 0.97 9.76 2.37
N GLN A 163 -0.20 10.27 1.97
CA GLN A 163 -1.03 11.15 2.81
C GLN A 163 -1.42 10.47 4.11
N VAL A 164 -1.94 9.24 4.05
CA VAL A 164 -2.31 8.44 5.24
C VAL A 164 -1.08 8.17 6.12
N ALA A 165 0.05 7.80 5.52
CA ALA A 165 1.27 7.51 6.28
C ALA A 165 1.79 8.77 6.99
N ARG A 166 1.75 9.94 6.34
CA ARG A 166 2.13 11.23 6.93
C ARG A 166 1.22 11.65 8.06
N GLU A 167 -0.10 11.45 7.92
CA GLU A 167 -1.05 11.67 9.02
C GLU A 167 -0.68 10.84 10.25
N ILE A 168 -0.38 9.55 10.05
CA ILE A 168 0.02 8.66 11.15
C ILE A 168 1.33 9.10 11.78
N ILE A 169 2.33 9.51 10.98
CA ILE A 169 3.61 10.03 11.48
C ILE A 169 3.39 11.29 12.33
N ALA A 170 2.65 12.27 11.81
CA ALA A 170 2.37 13.52 12.53
C ALA A 170 1.59 13.28 13.84
N SER A 171 0.63 12.34 13.83
CA SER A 171 -0.12 11.99 15.05
C SER A 171 0.76 11.43 16.16
N ARG A 172 1.91 10.84 15.82
CA ARG A 172 2.86 10.33 16.81
C ARG A 172 3.62 11.46 17.50
N GLU A 173 4.10 12.43 16.72
CA GLU A 173 4.89 13.56 17.21
C GLU A 173 4.07 14.40 18.22
N SER A 174 2.79 14.63 17.94
CA SER A 174 1.88 15.36 18.85
C SER A 174 1.54 14.67 20.18
N ASN A 175 1.79 13.36 20.32
CA ASN A 175 1.54 12.61 21.57
C ASN A 175 2.82 12.46 22.42
N THR A 176 3.93 13.07 22.00
CA THR A 176 5.22 13.04 22.70
C THR A 176 5.57 14.34 23.43
N ASP A 177 4.67 15.33 23.39
CA ASP A 177 4.69 16.57 24.20
C ASP A 177 3.82 16.40 25.46
#